data_AF-A0A2X5SGP0-F1
#
_entry.id   AF-A0A2X5SGP0-F1
#
_cell.length_a   1.000
_cell.length_b   1.000
_cell.length_c   1.000
_cell.angle_alpha   90.00
_cell.angle_beta   90.00
_cell.angle_gamma   90.00
#
_symmetry.space_group_name_H-M   'P 1'
#
loop_
_entity.id
_entity.type
_entity.pdbx_description
1 polymer ?
#
loop_
_entity_poly.entity_id
_entity_poly.type
_entity_poly.pdbx_seq_one_letter_code
_entity_poly.pdbx_strand_id
1 'polypeptide(L)' 'MTRHLNKDTTLCMSLAARPSNFGTRFHNFLYDALDLDYLYKAFTTTDLAGQSAGYARWAYGDVPSLCRSRSR' A
#
# COMPACT_ATOMS: atom_id res chain seq x y z
N MET A 1 9.11 5.40 -16.13
CA MET A 1 9.43 6.49 -15.18
C MET A 1 9.57 5.86 -13.82
N THR A 2 10.76 5.87 -13.25
CA THR A 2 11.00 5.35 -11.90
C THR A 2 10.76 6.51 -10.94
N ARG A 3 9.64 6.53 -10.21
CA ARG A 3 9.42 7.57 -9.19
C ARG A 3 10.50 7.44 -8.12
N HIS A 4 11.12 8.57 -7.79
CA HIS A 4 12.13 8.65 -6.75
C HIS A 4 11.42 8.57 -5.41
N LEU A 5 11.57 7.44 -4.71
CA LEU A 5 10.99 7.26 -3.37
C LEU A 5 11.76 8.12 -2.37
N ASN A 6 11.05 8.88 -1.54
CA ASN A 6 11.62 9.65 -0.45
C ASN A 6 11.09 9.11 0.90
N LYS A 7 11.57 9.67 2.02
CA LYS A 7 11.16 9.26 3.37
C LYS A 7 9.72 9.68 3.74
N ASP A 8 9.15 10.61 2.98
CA ASP A 8 7.84 11.20 3.19
C ASP A 8 6.77 10.53 2.29
N THR A 9 7.19 9.66 1.35
CA THR A 9 6.32 8.85 0.50
C THR A 9 5.44 7.95 1.34
N THR A 10 4.13 8.04 1.15
CA THR A 10 3.17 7.19 1.86
C THR A 10 3.02 5.84 1.16
N LEU A 11 3.20 4.75 1.90
CA LEU A 11 2.97 3.39 1.42
C LEU A 11 1.52 2.95 1.66
N CYS A 12 0.74 2.80 0.58
CA CYS A 12 -0.53 2.08 0.60
C CYS A 12 -0.31 0.60 0.32
N MET A 13 -1.00 -0.26 1.06
CA MET A 13 -0.87 -1.70 0.93
C MET A 13 -2.21 -2.40 0.97
N SER A 14 -2.29 -3.59 0.37
CA SER A 14 -3.40 -4.51 0.57
C SER A 14 -2.90 -5.92 0.86
N LEU A 15 -3.68 -6.67 1.63
CA LEU A 15 -3.44 -8.08 1.94
C LEU A 15 -4.44 -8.92 1.14
N ALA A 16 -3.94 -9.78 0.26
CA ALA A 16 -4.76 -10.67 -0.55
C ALA A 16 -4.17 -12.08 -0.62
N ALA A 17 -5.04 -13.09 -0.62
CA ALA A 17 -4.65 -14.50 -0.77
C ALA A 17 -4.02 -14.81 -2.14
N ARG A 18 -4.36 -14.03 -3.17
CA ARG A 18 -3.76 -14.09 -4.52
C ARG A 18 -3.35 -12.68 -4.94
N PRO A 19 -2.08 -12.28 -4.71
CA PRO A 19 -1.62 -10.95 -5.09
C PRO A 19 -1.57 -10.87 -6.62
N SER A 20 -2.10 -9.78 -7.18
CA SER A 20 -2.07 -9.51 -8.62
C SER A 20 -1.38 -8.18 -8.89
N ASN A 21 -0.66 -8.11 -10.01
CA ASN A 21 0.00 -6.89 -10.47
C ASN A 21 -1.00 -5.83 -10.96
N PHE A 22 -2.26 -6.20 -11.20
CA PHE A 22 -3.28 -5.28 -11.70
C PHE A 22 -3.52 -4.09 -10.74
N GLY A 23 -3.80 -4.37 -9.47
CA GLY A 23 -4.02 -3.32 -8.47
C GLY A 23 -2.78 -2.43 -8.27
N THR A 24 -1.59 -3.04 -8.30
CA THR A 24 -0.32 -2.30 -8.19
C THR A 24 -0.12 -1.34 -9.35
N ARG A 25 -0.43 -1.75 -10.59
CA ARG A 25 -0.29 -0.87 -11.75
C ARG A 25 -1.37 0.22 -11.78
N PHE A 26 -2.61 -0.13 -11.45
CA PHE A 26 -3.73 0.81 -11.47
C PHE A 26 -3.53 1.97 -10.48
N HIS A 27 -3.21 1.65 -9.22
CA HIS A 27 -3.01 2.67 -8.20
C HIS A 27 -1.77 3.53 -8.48
N ASN A 28 -0.64 2.91 -8.86
CA ASN A 28 0.57 3.67 -9.17
C ASN A 28 0.41 4.55 -10.42
N PHE A 29 -0.36 4.12 -11.43
CA PHE A 29 -0.69 4.98 -12.58
C PHE A 29 -1.52 6.19 -12.17
N LEU A 30 -2.52 6.01 -11.29
CA LEU A 30 -3.31 7.13 -10.79
C LEU A 30 -2.50 8.09 -9.92
N TYR A 31 -1.62 7.58 -9.06
CA TYR A 31 -0.74 8.41 -8.25
C TYR A 31 0.26 9.19 -9.11
N ASP A 32 0.73 8.62 -10.20
CA ASP A 32 1.56 9.31 -11.19
C ASP A 32 0.78 10.41 -11.93
N ALA A 33 -0.43 10.09 -12.40
CA ALA A 33 -1.30 11.05 -13.12
C ALA A 33 -1.79 12.22 -12.24
N LEU A 34 -1.91 12.00 -10.93
CA LEU A 34 -2.35 13.01 -9.96
C LEU A 34 -1.18 13.69 -9.22
N ASP A 35 0.06 13.34 -9.57
CA ASP A 35 1.28 13.77 -8.89
C ASP A 35 1.26 13.60 -7.36
N LEU A 36 0.73 12.47 -6.91
CA LEU A 36 0.63 12.10 -5.51
C LEU A 36 1.85 11.26 -5.08
N ASP A 37 2.46 11.61 -3.95
CA ASP A 37 3.61 10.89 -3.37
C ASP A 37 3.17 9.63 -2.59
N TYR A 38 2.53 8.72 -3.33
CA TYR A 38 1.99 7.47 -2.81
C TYR A 38 2.54 6.29 -3.60
N LEU A 39 2.82 5.20 -2.89
CA LEU A 39 3.20 3.93 -3.49
C LEU A 39 2.20 2.85 -3.08
N TYR A 40 1.65 2.12 -4.05
CA TYR A 40 0.79 0.97 -3.77
C TYR A 40 1.53 -0.35 -3.92
N LYS A 41 1.36 -1.26 -2.95
CA LYS A 41 1.84 -2.65 -3.05
C LYS A 41 0.85 -3.66 -2.47
N ALA A 42 0.49 -4.66 -3.29
CA ALA A 42 -0.24 -5.82 -2.82
C ALA A 42 0.73 -6.86 -2.23
N PHE A 43 0.43 -7.34 -1.02
CA PHE A 43 1.15 -8.40 -0.34
C PHE A 43 0.26 -9.63 -0.14
N THR A 44 0.92 -10.79 -0.02
CA THR A 44 0.29 -12.03 0.40
C THR A 44 0.96 -12.52 1.67
N THR A 45 0.20 -13.21 2.52
CA THR A 45 0.75 -13.84 3.71
C THR A 45 0.12 -15.20 3.93
N THR A 46 0.92 -16.14 4.40
CA THR A 46 0.48 -17.42 4.95
C THR A 46 0.17 -17.32 6.45
N ASP A 47 0.65 -16.27 7.12
CA ASP A 47 0.40 -15.99 8.54
C ASP A 47 -0.20 -14.59 8.70
N LEU A 48 -1.51 -14.51 8.91
CA LEU A 48 -2.23 -13.25 9.11
C LEU A 48 -1.94 -12.63 10.49
N ALA A 49 -1.63 -13.45 11.51
CA ALA A 49 -1.43 -12.97 12.88
C ALA A 49 -0.05 -12.32 13.04
N GLY A 50 1.01 -12.95 12.54
CA GLY A 50 2.36 -12.38 12.57
C GLY A 50 2.49 -11.12 11.69
N GLN A 51 1.87 -11.14 10.51
CA GLN A 51 1.91 -10.00 9.60
C GLN A 51 1.03 -8.83 10.05
N SER A 52 -0.15 -9.06 10.63
CA SER A 52 -0.95 -7.95 11.18
C SER A 52 -0.23 -7.21 12.31
N ALA A 53 0.51 -7.93 13.18
CA ALA A 53 1.36 -7.32 14.20
C ALA A 53 2.53 -6.51 13.59
N GLY A 54 3.16 -7.05 12.54
CA GLY A 54 4.20 -6.35 11.78
C GLY A 54 3.65 -5.08 11.13
N TYR A 55 2.63 -5.20 10.29
CA TYR A 55 1.99 -4.09 9.59
C TYR A 55 1.41 -3.05 10.53
N ALA A 56 0.79 -3.43 11.64
CA ALA A 56 0.30 -2.48 12.65
C ALA A 56 1.41 -1.51 13.06
N ARG A 57 2.61 -2.02 13.36
CA ARG A 57 3.73 -1.16 13.77
C ARG A 57 4.17 -0.17 12.67
N TRP A 58 4.01 -0.52 11.40
CA TRP A 58 4.30 0.36 10.27
C TRP A 58 3.10 1.23 9.83
N ALA A 59 1.86 0.81 10.13
CA ALA A 59 0.61 1.41 9.66
C ALA A 59 -0.08 2.33 10.67
N TYR A 60 0.41 2.43 11.91
CA TYR A 60 -0.15 3.36 12.91
C TYR A 60 0.53 4.74 12.96
N GLY A 61 1.62 4.95 12.21
CA GLY A 61 2.34 6.24 12.18
C GLY A 61 1.82 7.23 11.13
N ASP A 62 0.50 7.48 11.07
CA ASP A 62 -0.16 8.39 10.10
C ASP A 62 -0.48 7.82 8.70
N VAL A 63 -1.25 6.72 8.63
CA VAL A 63 -1.78 6.25 7.34
C VAL A 63 -2.93 7.15 6.87
N PRO A 64 -2.80 7.83 5.70
CA PRO A 64 -3.83 8.71 5.15
C PRO A 64 -5.12 7.96 4.87
N SER A 65 -6.26 8.67 4.96
CA SER A 65 -7.58 8.11 4.69
C SER A 65 -7.68 7.42 3.32
N LEU A 66 -6.86 7.86 2.35
CA LEU A 66 -6.75 7.29 1.01
C LEU A 66 -6.25 5.83 0.98
N CYS A 67 -5.38 5.43 1.91
CA CYS A 67 -4.93 4.04 2.04
C CYS A 67 -5.85 3.21 2.95
N ARG A 68 -6.80 3.85 3.64
CA ARG A 68 -7.63 3.20 4.67
C ARG A 68 -8.90 2.62 4.05
N SER A 69 -8.77 1.72 3.07
CA SER A 69 -9.92 0.94 2.60
C SER A 69 -10.22 -0.19 3.61
N ARG A 70 -11.06 0.10 4.62
CA ARG A 70 -11.78 -0.98 5.30
C ARG A 70 -12.75 -1.58 4.29
N SER A 71 -12.44 -2.74 3.73
CA SER A 71 -13.51 -3.62 3.26
C SER A 71 -14.42 -3.87 4.47
N ARG A 72 -15.70 -3.52 4.36
CA ARG A 72 -16.69 -4.05 5.29
C ARG A 72 -16.65 -5.57 5.29
#